data_AF-A0A432XRA1-F1
#
_entry.id   AF-A0A432XRA1-F1
#
_cell.length_a   1.000
_cell.length_b   1.000
_cell.length_c   1.000
_cell.angle_alpha   90.00
_cell.angle_beta   90.00
_cell.angle_gamma   90.00
#
_symmetry.space_group_name_H-M   'P 1'
#
loop_
_entity.id
_entity.type
_entity.pdbx_description
1 polymer ?
#
loop_
_entity_poly.entity_id
_entity_poly.type
_entity_poly.pdbx_seq_one_letter_code
_entity_poly.pdbx_strand_id
1 'polypeptide(L)'
;MIFNNIRRIISMLLEPLNPDIRSVLAQLEDEIDLDPEFQRGDVWNVKKQQLLIDTIMRNWKIPPIFLILNENTFQKEVLDGHQRLRAIQSFYYDKIKFNGELEPFDSELRKLNGMTFSQLPKEFQLRFLRFSLTFYEIRDYNESEPFELFYRLNQNAQLTSAERRNTFFGRPRSTTKELVEQMDRQGFKSETIGFNNTRLAYHDVIARLLITLERSSLSKKLNDS
;
A
#
# COMPACT_ATOMS: atom_id res chain seq x y z
N MET A 1 23.23 -21.62 -40.30
CA MET A 1 22.98 -20.39 -39.51
C MET A 1 21.68 -20.64 -38.74
N ILE A 2 21.77 -21.23 -37.54
CA ILE A 2 20.60 -21.53 -36.70
C ILE A 2 20.57 -20.45 -35.62
N PHE A 3 19.53 -19.62 -35.65
CA PHE A 3 19.32 -18.53 -34.72
C PHE A 3 19.09 -19.08 -33.31
N ASN A 4 19.96 -18.68 -32.37
CA ASN A 4 19.75 -18.82 -30.94
C ASN A 4 18.52 -18.00 -30.53
N ASN A 5 17.38 -18.66 -30.40
CA ASN A 5 16.19 -18.09 -29.80
C ASN A 5 16.24 -18.35 -28.29
N ILE A 6 17.15 -17.65 -27.60
CA ILE A 6 17.19 -17.66 -26.13
C ILE A 6 15.95 -16.88 -25.68
N ARG A 7 14.94 -17.59 -25.17
CA ARG A 7 13.86 -16.97 -24.39
C ARG A 7 14.53 -16.20 -23.26
N ARG A 8 14.54 -14.88 -23.34
CA ARG A 8 14.99 -13.99 -22.27
C ARG A 8 14.09 -14.30 -21.07
N ILE A 9 14.66 -14.84 -20.00
CA ILE A 9 13.93 -14.97 -18.73
C ILE A 9 13.63 -13.55 -18.30
N ILE A 10 12.37 -13.14 -18.39
CA ILE A 10 11.90 -11.89 -17.79
C ILE A 10 11.97 -12.15 -16.28
N SER A 11 12.96 -11.56 -15.63
CA SER A 11 13.16 -11.64 -14.19
C SER A 11 12.78 -10.30 -13.59
N MET A 12 11.84 -10.30 -12.64
CA MET A 12 11.48 -9.11 -11.88
C MET A 12 12.73 -8.36 -11.39
N LEU A 13 12.81 -7.08 -11.73
CA LEU A 13 13.88 -6.18 -11.29
C LEU A 13 13.37 -5.33 -10.12
N LEU A 14 14.16 -5.23 -9.05
CA LEU A 14 13.91 -4.29 -7.96
C LEU A 14 14.98 -3.20 -7.97
N GLU A 15 14.59 -2.00 -8.41
CA GLU A 15 15.49 -0.85 -8.46
C GLU A 15 15.41 -0.07 -7.13
N PRO A 16 16.53 0.08 -6.40
CA PRO A 16 16.53 0.84 -5.17
C PRO A 16 16.47 2.35 -5.44
N LEU A 17 15.54 3.03 -4.78
CA LEU A 17 15.42 4.48 -4.76
C LEU A 17 15.50 4.96 -3.31
N ASN A 18 16.09 6.14 -3.07
CA ASN A 18 16.21 6.68 -1.71
C ASN A 18 15.72 8.15 -1.60
N PRO A 19 14.48 8.45 -2.03
CA PRO A 19 13.96 9.81 -1.98
C PRO A 19 13.82 10.31 -0.54
N ASP A 20 13.91 11.63 -0.36
CA ASP A 20 13.55 12.25 0.91
C ASP A 20 12.03 12.38 1.05
N ILE A 21 11.54 12.59 2.27
CA ILE A 21 10.10 12.74 2.54
C ILE A 21 9.50 13.88 1.72
N ARG A 22 10.23 14.98 1.48
CA ARG A 22 9.73 16.10 0.67
C ARG A 22 9.43 15.67 -0.77
N SER A 23 10.36 14.98 -1.41
CA SER A 23 10.18 14.43 -2.77
C SER A 23 9.04 13.44 -2.81
N VAL A 24 8.93 12.57 -1.81
CA VAL A 24 7.81 11.61 -1.73
C VAL A 24 6.48 12.33 -1.60
N LEU A 25 6.36 13.34 -0.72
CA LEU A 25 5.12 14.10 -0.55
C LEU A 25 4.65 14.75 -1.85
N ALA A 26 5.57 15.27 -2.67
CA ALA A 26 5.24 15.79 -4.00
C ALA A 26 4.74 14.67 -4.94
N GLN A 27 5.41 13.52 -4.95
CA GLN A 27 4.99 12.38 -5.77
C GLN A 27 3.63 11.79 -5.35
N LEU A 28 3.24 11.90 -4.07
CA LEU A 28 1.93 11.45 -3.58
C LEU A 28 0.76 12.27 -4.13
N GLU A 29 1.01 13.48 -4.64
CA GLU A 29 -0.04 14.33 -5.23
C GLU A 29 -0.29 13.97 -6.70
N ASP A 30 0.74 13.52 -7.43
CA ASP A 30 0.69 13.40 -8.91
C ASP A 30 0.97 11.98 -9.45
N GLU A 31 1.83 11.20 -8.79
CA GLU A 31 2.42 9.97 -9.35
C GLU A 31 2.07 8.69 -8.58
N ILE A 32 1.91 8.80 -7.26
CA ILE A 32 1.67 7.67 -6.36
C ILE A 32 0.24 7.75 -5.87
N ASP A 33 -0.59 6.82 -6.33
CA ASP A 33 -1.96 6.69 -5.84
C ASP A 33 -1.97 6.00 -4.47
N LEU A 34 -2.23 6.78 -3.41
CA LEU A 34 -2.45 6.26 -2.05
C LEU A 34 -3.87 5.78 -1.80
N ASP A 35 -4.78 6.00 -2.74
CA ASP A 35 -6.19 5.72 -2.59
C ASP A 35 -6.77 4.98 -3.79
N PRO A 36 -6.34 3.74 -4.04
CA PRO A 36 -7.21 2.84 -4.77
C PRO A 36 -8.20 2.33 -3.70
N GLU A 37 -9.52 2.45 -3.94
CA GLU A 37 -10.70 2.12 -3.07
C GLU A 37 -10.68 0.78 -2.28
N PHE A 38 -9.59 0.04 -2.34
CA PHE A 38 -9.36 -1.32 -1.93
C PHE A 38 -8.78 -1.50 -0.52
N GLN A 39 -8.41 -0.44 0.20
CA GLN A 39 -7.88 -0.58 1.57
C GLN A 39 -8.93 -0.28 2.63
N ARG A 40 -9.85 -1.23 2.81
CA ARG A 40 -10.65 -1.37 4.04
C ARG A 40 -10.05 -2.44 4.98
N GLY A 41 -8.72 -2.48 5.08
CA GLY A 41 -7.99 -3.27 6.08
C GLY A 41 -7.67 -2.47 7.34
N ASP A 42 -7.04 -3.10 8.34
CA ASP A 42 -6.69 -2.50 9.63
C ASP A 42 -5.79 -1.25 9.45
N VAL A 43 -6.42 -0.08 9.44
CA VAL A 43 -5.75 1.22 9.41
C VAL A 43 -4.93 1.36 10.68
N TRP A 44 -3.68 1.82 10.55
CA TRP A 44 -2.84 2.08 11.72
C TRP A 44 -3.55 3.07 12.64
N ASN A 45 -3.77 2.66 13.90
CA ASN A 45 -4.23 3.58 14.93
C ASN A 45 -3.20 4.71 15.14
N VAL A 46 -3.64 5.80 15.78
CA VAL A 46 -2.80 6.99 16.01
C VAL A 46 -1.49 6.64 16.71
N LYS A 47 -1.51 5.71 17.68
CA LYS A 47 -0.28 5.28 18.40
C LYS A 47 0.76 4.68 17.46
N LYS A 48 0.35 3.83 16.52
CA LYS A 48 1.26 3.20 15.54
C LYS A 48 1.79 4.21 14.52
N GLN A 49 0.96 5.17 14.12
CA GLN A 49 1.42 6.29 13.28
C GLN A 49 2.46 7.13 14.02
N GLN A 50 2.21 7.48 15.29
CA GLN A 50 3.14 8.25 16.13
C GLN A 50 4.50 7.54 16.31
N LEU A 51 4.52 6.21 16.48
CA LEU A 51 5.76 5.42 16.53
C LEU A 51 6.60 5.57 15.26
N LEU A 52 5.97 5.61 14.08
CA LEU A 52 6.69 5.86 12.83
C LEU A 52 7.28 7.27 12.79
N ILE A 53 6.51 8.29 13.19
CA ILE A 53 6.99 9.67 13.20
C ILE A 53 8.16 9.83 14.17
N ASP A 54 8.10 9.22 15.36
CA ASP A 54 9.22 9.19 16.30
C ASP A 54 10.46 8.49 15.72
N THR A 55 10.29 7.35 15.04
CA THR A 55 11.37 6.65 14.34
C THR A 55 12.06 7.56 13.30
N ILE A 56 11.27 8.35 12.54
CA ILE A 56 11.76 9.32 11.56
C ILE A 56 12.52 10.47 12.26
N MET A 57 11.98 11.02 13.35
CA MET A 57 12.63 12.11 14.11
C MET A 57 13.95 11.67 14.77
N ARG A 58 14.09 10.38 15.07
CA ARG A 58 15.32 9.76 15.56
C ARG A 58 16.29 9.37 14.45
N ASN A 59 15.92 9.57 13.19
CA ASN A 59 16.67 9.16 12.01
C ASN A 59 16.99 7.65 12.00
N TRP A 60 16.06 6.84 12.48
CA TRP A 60 16.16 5.39 12.50
C TRP A 60 15.64 4.76 11.21
N LYS A 61 16.18 3.60 10.86
CA LYS A 61 15.77 2.88 9.65
C LYS A 61 14.34 2.37 9.79
N ILE A 62 13.55 2.56 8.73
CA ILE A 62 12.22 2.00 8.60
C ILE A 62 12.20 0.93 7.50
N PRO A 63 11.23 -0.02 7.52
CA PRO A 63 11.07 -0.97 6.43
C PRO A 63 10.87 -0.27 5.08
N PRO A 64 11.39 -0.85 3.99
CA PRO A 64 11.31 -0.23 2.68
C PRO A 64 9.87 -0.13 2.18
N ILE A 65 9.66 0.76 1.20
CA ILE A 65 8.40 0.91 0.48
C ILE A 65 8.56 0.23 -0.88
N PHE A 66 7.60 -0.60 -1.26
CA PHE A 66 7.63 -1.27 -2.56
C PHE A 66 6.61 -0.63 -3.48
N LEU A 67 7.06 -0.21 -4.67
CA LEU A 67 6.22 0.37 -5.71
C LEU A 67 6.25 -0.52 -6.94
N ILE A 68 5.15 -0.57 -7.66
CA ILE A 68 5.05 -1.18 -8.98
C ILE A 68 4.83 -0.05 -9.97
N LEU A 69 5.75 0.07 -10.94
CA LEU A 69 5.60 1.03 -12.02
C LEU A 69 4.70 0.46 -13.10
N ASN A 70 3.69 1.23 -13.49
CA ASN A 70 2.95 0.99 -14.72
C ASN A 70 3.67 1.70 -15.88
N GLU A 71 4.45 0.95 -16.65
CA GLU A 71 5.27 1.48 -17.76
C GLU A 71 4.48 2.24 -18.84
N ASN A 72 3.16 2.02 -18.95
CA ASN A 72 2.32 2.71 -19.94
C ASN A 72 1.81 4.08 -19.46
N THR A 73 1.59 4.23 -18.15
CA THR A 73 0.98 5.44 -17.56
C THR A 73 1.96 6.24 -16.72
N PHE A 74 3.13 5.67 -16.43
CA PHE A 74 4.12 6.15 -15.46
C PHE A 74 3.57 6.32 -14.03
N GLN A 75 2.36 5.84 -13.76
CA GLN A 75 1.80 5.81 -12.41
C GLN A 75 2.43 4.69 -11.59
N LYS A 76 2.58 4.95 -10.29
CA LYS A 76 3.17 4.02 -9.34
C LYS A 76 2.10 3.52 -8.38
N GLU A 77 1.91 2.21 -8.37
CA GLU A 77 1.05 1.56 -7.39
C GLU A 77 1.90 1.13 -6.19
N VAL A 78 1.45 1.44 -4.98
CA VAL A 78 2.13 0.98 -3.78
C VAL A 78 1.81 -0.51 -3.58
N LEU A 79 2.82 -1.36 -3.51
CA LEU A 79 2.65 -2.78 -3.18
C LEU A 79 2.68 -2.98 -1.65
N ASP A 80 3.65 -2.37 -0.98
CA ASP A 80 3.77 -2.36 0.49
C ASP A 80 4.24 -0.99 0.99
N GLY A 81 3.73 -0.58 2.16
CA GLY A 81 4.10 0.70 2.79
C GLY A 81 3.03 1.78 2.79
N HIS A 82 1.81 1.48 2.32
CA HIS A 82 0.68 2.43 2.33
C HIS A 82 0.43 3.10 3.69
N GLN A 83 0.40 2.33 4.77
CA GLN A 83 0.16 2.87 6.11
C GLN A 83 1.31 3.77 6.58
N ARG A 84 2.55 3.52 6.11
CA ARG A 84 3.71 4.37 6.39
C ARG A 84 3.58 5.70 5.66
N LEU A 85 3.26 5.67 4.36
CA LEU A 85 3.03 6.87 3.56
C LEU A 85 1.86 7.69 4.09
N ARG A 86 0.74 7.06 4.45
CA ARG A 86 -0.43 7.72 5.05
C ARG A 86 -0.10 8.36 6.40
N ALA A 87 0.70 7.72 7.24
CA ALA A 87 1.13 8.29 8.51
C ALA A 87 2.04 9.53 8.32
N ILE A 88 3.00 9.45 7.38
CA ILE A 88 3.87 10.58 6.98
C ILE A 88 3.02 11.76 6.50
N GLN A 89 2.08 11.49 5.58
CA GLN A 89 1.17 12.49 5.03
C GLN A 89 0.26 13.09 6.12
N SER A 90 -0.28 12.25 7.01
CA SER A 90 -1.14 12.69 8.11
C SER A 90 -0.41 13.59 9.10
N PHE A 91 0.86 13.32 9.40
CA PHE A 91 1.66 14.21 10.23
C PHE A 91 1.95 15.54 9.53
N TYR A 92 2.35 15.48 8.26
CA TYR A 92 2.67 16.67 7.46
C TYR A 92 1.51 17.66 7.35
N TYR A 93 0.27 17.16 7.17
CA TYR A 93 -0.93 17.99 7.14
C TYR A 93 -1.61 18.18 8.51
N ASP A 94 -0.83 18.08 9.61
CA ASP A 94 -1.29 18.36 10.98
C ASP A 94 -2.48 17.51 11.49
N LYS A 95 -2.76 16.34 10.88
CA LYS A 95 -3.85 15.43 11.30
C LYS A 95 -3.51 14.61 12.53
N ILE A 96 -2.23 14.43 12.84
CA ILE A 96 -1.73 13.77 14.05
C ILE A 96 -0.66 14.62 14.74
N LYS A 97 -0.54 14.46 16.05
CA LYS A 97 0.45 15.16 16.88
C LYS A 97 1.66 14.27 17.16
N PHE A 98 2.83 14.88 17.31
CA PHE A 98 4.04 14.20 17.74
C PHE A 98 3.90 13.67 19.18
N ASN A 99 4.42 12.48 19.44
CA ASN A 99 4.48 11.89 20.77
C ASN A 99 5.94 11.83 21.23
N GLY A 100 6.33 12.76 22.09
CA GLY A 100 7.67 12.84 22.66
C GLY A 100 7.84 12.04 23.96
N GLU A 101 6.88 11.19 24.31
CA GLU A 101 6.91 10.31 25.49
C GLU A 101 7.37 8.89 25.16
N LEU A 102 7.77 8.64 23.92
CA LEU A 102 8.16 7.31 23.46
C LEU A 102 9.59 6.98 23.90
N GLU A 103 9.78 5.72 24.29
CA GLU A 103 11.09 5.20 24.67
C GLU A 103 11.97 4.91 23.43
N PRO A 104 13.29 5.10 23.52
CA PRO A 104 14.05 5.58 24.66
C PRO A 104 13.84 7.08 24.89
N PHE A 105 13.73 7.51 26.14
CA PHE A 105 13.54 8.91 26.49
C PHE A 105 14.62 9.83 25.87
N ASP A 106 14.17 10.93 25.27
CA ASP A 106 15.01 11.97 24.68
C ASP A 106 14.44 13.34 25.09
N SER A 107 15.25 14.14 25.77
CA SER A 107 14.82 15.44 26.30
C SER A 107 14.49 16.46 25.23
N GLU A 108 15.13 16.39 24.04
CA GLU A 108 14.83 17.29 22.93
C GLU A 108 13.53 16.89 22.25
N LEU A 109 13.31 15.60 22.01
CA LEU A 109 12.03 15.12 21.45
C LEU A 109 10.87 15.35 22.43
N ARG A 110 11.10 15.24 23.73
CA ARG A 110 10.08 15.51 24.76
C ARG A 110 9.51 16.93 24.66
N LYS A 111 10.33 17.93 24.31
CA LYS A 111 9.88 19.33 24.12
C LYS A 111 8.89 19.49 22.98
N LEU A 112 8.89 18.56 22.02
CA LEU A 112 8.01 18.58 20.85
C LEU A 112 6.68 17.86 21.10
N ASN A 113 6.49 17.26 22.28
CA ASN A 113 5.31 16.47 22.58
C ASN A 113 4.02 17.27 22.39
N GLY A 114 3.06 16.70 21.65
CA GLY A 114 1.78 17.32 21.37
C GLY A 114 1.79 18.36 20.24
N MET A 115 2.95 18.67 19.65
CA MET A 115 3.04 19.56 18.49
C MET A 115 2.57 18.85 17.21
N THR A 116 1.90 19.59 16.33
CA THR A 116 1.71 19.17 14.93
C THR A 116 2.94 19.55 14.10
N PHE A 117 3.04 19.07 12.84
CA PHE A 117 4.18 19.36 11.98
C PHE A 117 4.44 20.87 11.82
N SER A 118 3.39 21.65 11.55
CA SER A 118 3.49 23.10 11.37
C SER A 118 3.93 23.85 12.64
N GLN A 119 3.73 23.26 13.82
CA GLN A 119 4.12 23.82 15.11
C GLN A 119 5.57 23.49 15.50
N LEU A 120 6.21 22.54 14.82
CA LEU A 120 7.59 22.16 15.12
C LEU A 120 8.56 23.32 14.83
N PRO A 121 9.66 23.44 15.61
CA PRO A 121 10.78 24.29 15.25
C PRO A 121 11.34 23.93 13.87
N LYS A 122 11.88 24.92 13.16
CA LYS A 122 12.28 24.76 11.76
C LYS A 122 13.27 23.63 11.53
N GLU A 123 14.19 23.43 12.48
CA GLU A 123 15.16 22.34 12.45
C GLU A 123 14.53 20.95 12.44
N PHE A 124 13.43 20.75 13.19
CA PHE A 124 12.72 19.47 13.25
C PHE A 124 11.81 19.26 12.03
N GLN A 125 11.22 20.33 11.49
CA GLN A 125 10.54 20.25 10.19
C GLN A 125 11.52 19.81 9.09
N LEU A 126 12.72 20.40 9.05
CA LEU A 126 13.75 20.04 8.08
C LEU A 126 14.27 18.63 8.30
N ARG A 127 14.45 18.21 9.56
CA ARG A 127 14.83 16.84 9.92
C ARG A 127 13.84 15.82 9.36
N PHE A 128 12.55 16.04 9.58
CA PHE A 128 11.49 15.20 9.04
C PHE A 128 11.52 15.17 7.51
N LEU A 129 11.49 16.35 6.86
CA LEU A 129 11.42 16.45 5.40
C LEU A 129 12.64 15.86 4.67
N ARG A 130 13.82 15.88 5.29
CA ARG A 130 15.07 15.35 4.72
C ARG A 130 15.34 13.89 5.05
N PHE A 131 14.47 13.25 5.84
CA PHE A 131 14.62 11.83 6.12
C PHE A 131 14.53 11.03 4.83
N SER A 132 15.55 10.20 4.57
CA SER A 132 15.64 9.38 3.35
C SER A 132 14.91 8.06 3.56
N LEU A 133 13.92 7.81 2.70
CA LEU A 133 13.13 6.59 2.69
C LEU A 133 13.72 5.62 1.68
N THR A 134 13.83 4.34 2.04
CA THR A 134 14.23 3.31 1.08
C THR A 134 13.01 2.80 0.33
N PHE A 135 13.06 2.93 -0.99
CA PHE A 135 12.07 2.45 -1.94
C PHE A 135 12.68 1.35 -2.80
N TYR A 136 11.85 0.39 -3.19
CA TYR A 136 12.15 -0.53 -4.29
C TYR A 136 11.07 -0.38 -5.34
N GLU A 137 11.46 0.05 -6.54
CA GLU A 137 10.59 0.10 -7.70
C GLU A 137 10.69 -1.22 -8.47
N ILE A 138 9.55 -1.87 -8.68
CA ILE A 138 9.45 -3.17 -9.33
C ILE A 138 9.19 -2.93 -10.82
N ARG A 139 10.10 -3.45 -11.65
CA ARG A 139 10.08 -3.37 -13.12
C ARG A 139 10.25 -4.76 -13.73
N ASP A 140 9.98 -4.88 -15.03
CA ASP A 140 10.22 -6.08 -15.83
C ASP A 140 9.73 -7.38 -15.16
N TYR A 141 8.52 -7.33 -14.58
CA TYR A 141 7.95 -8.43 -13.80
C TYR A 141 6.92 -9.23 -14.61
N ASN A 142 6.77 -10.51 -14.28
CA ASN A 142 5.60 -11.29 -14.68
C ASN A 142 4.44 -11.02 -13.71
N GLU A 143 3.19 -11.12 -14.18
CA GLU A 143 1.98 -10.71 -13.42
C GLU A 143 1.87 -11.33 -12.01
N SER A 144 2.45 -12.52 -11.77
CA SER A 144 2.41 -13.21 -10.48
C SER A 144 3.57 -12.87 -9.52
N GLU A 145 4.68 -12.29 -9.99
CA GLU A 145 5.88 -12.09 -9.16
C GLU A 145 5.72 -11.01 -8.08
N PRO A 146 5.15 -9.82 -8.37
CA PRO A 146 4.93 -8.81 -7.32
C PRO A 146 3.96 -9.32 -6.24
N PHE A 147 2.99 -10.15 -6.63
CA PHE A 147 2.08 -10.80 -5.70
C PHE A 147 2.82 -11.73 -4.73
N GLU A 148 3.63 -12.64 -5.27
CA GLU A 148 4.38 -13.60 -4.45
C GLU A 148 5.34 -12.87 -3.49
N LEU A 149 5.95 -11.77 -3.95
CA LEU A 149 6.75 -10.89 -3.10
C LEU A 149 5.91 -10.28 -1.98
N PHE A 150 4.76 -9.69 -2.30
CA PHE A 150 3.87 -9.11 -1.29
C PHE A 150 3.40 -10.14 -0.26
N TYR A 151 3.03 -11.34 -0.72
CA TYR A 151 2.64 -12.43 0.17
C TYR A 151 3.76 -12.78 1.14
N ARG A 152 5.00 -12.89 0.65
CA ARG A 152 6.20 -13.18 1.46
C ARG A 152 6.50 -12.08 2.47
N LEU A 153 6.39 -10.82 2.07
CA LEU A 153 6.58 -9.67 2.97
C LEU A 153 5.57 -9.66 4.13
N ASN A 154 4.37 -10.19 3.90
CA ASN A 154 3.26 -10.15 4.84
C ASN A 154 2.97 -11.48 5.56
N GLN A 155 3.82 -12.52 5.45
CA GLN A 155 3.50 -13.84 6.05
C GLN A 155 3.27 -13.84 7.57
N ASN A 156 3.81 -12.86 8.29
CA ASN A 156 3.58 -12.70 9.72
C ASN A 156 2.23 -12.01 10.05
N ALA A 157 1.55 -11.47 9.05
CA ALA A 157 0.19 -10.94 9.14
C ALA A 157 -0.76 -11.90 8.42
N GLN A 158 -1.84 -12.36 9.07
CA GLN A 158 -2.80 -13.23 8.39
C GLN A 158 -3.53 -12.45 7.28
N LEU A 159 -3.08 -12.63 6.04
CA LEU A 159 -3.77 -12.11 4.86
C LEU A 159 -5.10 -12.85 4.69
N THR A 160 -6.19 -12.09 4.50
CA THR A 160 -7.47 -12.66 4.08
C THR A 160 -7.38 -13.19 2.66
N SER A 161 -8.27 -14.13 2.35
CA SER A 161 -8.44 -14.62 0.98
C SER A 161 -8.79 -13.50 -0.01
N ALA A 162 -9.46 -12.44 0.46
CA ALA A 162 -9.78 -11.25 -0.33
C ALA A 162 -8.54 -10.37 -0.60
N GLU A 163 -7.69 -10.14 0.40
CA GLU A 163 -6.39 -9.47 0.20
C GLU A 163 -5.48 -10.27 -0.73
N ARG A 164 -5.49 -11.61 -0.63
CA ARG A 164 -4.77 -12.49 -1.57
C ARG A 164 -5.28 -12.39 -3.00
N ARG A 165 -6.58 -12.15 -3.22
CA ARG A 165 -7.17 -12.03 -4.56
C ARG A 165 -6.99 -10.64 -5.19
N ASN A 166 -6.87 -9.61 -4.37
CA ASN A 166 -6.73 -8.24 -4.86
C ASN A 166 -5.29 -7.84 -5.19
N THR A 167 -4.33 -8.69 -4.87
CA THR A 167 -2.92 -8.52 -5.23
C THR A 167 -2.58 -9.09 -6.60
N PHE A 168 -3.51 -9.75 -7.28
CA PHE A 168 -3.32 -10.19 -8.67
C PHE A 168 -3.36 -8.98 -9.60
N PHE A 169 -2.28 -8.71 -10.35
CA PHE A 169 -2.25 -7.63 -11.33
C PHE A 169 -2.84 -8.09 -12.68
N GLY A 170 -3.46 -7.17 -13.42
CA GLY A 170 -3.99 -7.43 -14.77
C GLY A 170 -5.52 -7.32 -14.90
N ARG A 171 -6.05 -7.74 -16.06
CA ARG A 171 -7.46 -7.58 -16.47
C ARG A 171 -8.48 -8.11 -15.45
N PRO A 172 -8.28 -9.27 -14.78
CA PRO A 172 -9.24 -9.76 -13.79
C PRO A 172 -9.42 -8.81 -12.59
N ARG A 173 -8.34 -8.15 -12.15
CA ARG A 173 -8.40 -7.18 -11.05
C ARG A 173 -9.08 -5.89 -11.46
N SER A 174 -8.74 -5.34 -12.63
CA SER A 174 -9.39 -4.12 -13.13
C SER A 174 -10.89 -4.34 -13.36
N THR A 175 -11.29 -5.47 -13.94
CA THR A 175 -12.70 -5.83 -14.12
C THR A 175 -13.44 -6.03 -12.79
N THR A 176 -12.81 -6.69 -11.81
CA THR A 176 -13.42 -6.86 -10.48
C THR A 176 -13.63 -5.50 -9.79
N LYS A 177 -12.66 -4.59 -9.90
CA LYS A 177 -12.77 -3.21 -9.41
C LYS A 177 -13.93 -2.47 -10.05
N GLU A 178 -13.95 -2.42 -11.38
CA GLU A 178 -14.97 -1.70 -12.15
C GLU A 178 -16.38 -2.18 -11.79
N LEU A 179 -16.57 -3.48 -11.59
CA LEU A 179 -17.85 -4.04 -11.17
C LEU A 179 -18.24 -3.63 -9.75
N VAL A 180 -17.29 -3.62 -8.80
CA VAL A 180 -17.57 -3.14 -7.43
C VAL A 180 -17.89 -1.65 -7.41
N GLU A 181 -17.18 -0.84 -8.19
CA GLU A 181 -17.49 0.60 -8.37
C GLU A 181 -18.87 0.82 -9.00
N GLN A 182 -19.25 0.00 -9.98
CA GLN A 182 -20.59 0.06 -10.57
C GLN A 182 -21.67 -0.34 -9.59
N MET A 183 -21.44 -1.37 -8.77
CA MET A 183 -22.36 -1.77 -7.70
C MET A 183 -22.57 -0.64 -6.69
N ASP A 184 -21.50 0.01 -6.24
CA ASP A 184 -21.62 1.12 -5.28
C ASP A 184 -22.38 2.31 -5.88
N ARG A 185 -22.10 2.66 -7.15
CA ARG A 185 -22.84 3.70 -7.90
C ARG A 185 -24.34 3.39 -8.06
N GLN A 186 -24.70 2.12 -8.18
CA GLN A 186 -26.09 1.68 -8.25
C GLN A 186 -26.77 1.55 -6.87
N GLY A 187 -26.06 1.87 -5.79
CA GLY A 187 -26.59 1.87 -4.42
C GLY A 187 -26.59 0.49 -3.76
N PHE A 188 -25.83 -0.48 -4.28
CA PHE A 188 -25.63 -1.77 -3.62
C PHE A 188 -24.68 -1.62 -2.43
N LYS A 189 -25.25 -1.27 -1.28
CA LYS A 189 -24.54 -1.07 -0.01
C LYS A 189 -24.72 -2.24 0.94
N SER A 190 -24.19 -2.14 2.15
CA SER A 190 -24.23 -3.22 3.14
C SER A 190 -25.65 -3.59 3.56
N GLU A 191 -26.60 -2.66 3.48
CA GLU A 191 -28.02 -2.93 3.72
C GLU A 191 -28.62 -3.85 2.64
N THR A 192 -28.14 -3.75 1.40
CA THR A 192 -28.59 -4.55 0.26
C THR A 192 -27.86 -5.88 0.16
N ILE A 193 -26.55 -5.87 0.41
CA ILE A 193 -25.64 -7.02 0.25
C ILE A 193 -25.63 -7.90 1.52
N GLY A 194 -25.99 -7.34 2.68
CA GLY A 194 -26.11 -8.06 3.95
C GLY A 194 -24.82 -8.13 4.78
N PHE A 195 -23.73 -7.49 4.34
CA PHE A 195 -22.49 -7.35 5.11
C PHE A 195 -21.69 -6.13 4.65
N ASN A 196 -20.78 -5.64 5.50
CA ASN A 196 -19.92 -4.51 5.17
C ASN A 196 -18.76 -4.91 4.25
N ASN A 197 -18.34 -3.99 3.37
CA ASN A 197 -17.16 -4.19 2.53
C ASN A 197 -15.83 -4.06 3.29
N THR A 198 -15.67 -4.72 4.44
CA THR A 198 -14.39 -4.75 5.17
C THR A 198 -13.43 -5.73 4.50
N ARG A 199 -12.14 -5.40 4.45
CA ARG A 199 -11.06 -6.24 3.89
C ARG A 199 -11.44 -6.83 2.53
N LEU A 200 -11.98 -6.01 1.62
CA LEU A 200 -12.28 -6.41 0.24
C LEU A 200 -13.33 -7.51 0.07
N ALA A 201 -14.25 -7.64 1.03
CA ALA A 201 -15.28 -8.67 0.98
C ALA A 201 -16.17 -8.59 -0.28
N TYR A 202 -16.43 -7.40 -0.83
CA TYR A 202 -17.22 -7.29 -2.08
C TYR A 202 -16.43 -7.76 -3.30
N HIS A 203 -15.14 -7.41 -3.36
CA HIS A 203 -14.24 -7.87 -4.42
C HIS A 203 -14.10 -9.39 -4.39
N ASP A 204 -14.09 -10.00 -3.20
CA ASP A 204 -14.10 -11.44 -3.07
C ASP A 204 -15.36 -12.08 -3.67
N VAL A 205 -16.54 -11.60 -3.28
CA VAL A 205 -17.81 -12.14 -3.78
C VAL A 205 -17.92 -12.01 -5.29
N ILE A 206 -17.53 -10.85 -5.84
CA ILE A 206 -17.56 -10.63 -7.29
C ILE A 206 -16.54 -11.50 -8.01
N ALA A 207 -15.32 -11.63 -7.51
CA ALA A 207 -14.34 -12.54 -8.09
C ALA A 207 -14.85 -13.99 -8.10
N ARG A 208 -15.46 -14.46 -7.01
CA ARG A 208 -16.06 -15.80 -6.95
C ARG A 208 -17.23 -15.95 -7.92
N LEU A 209 -18.07 -14.93 -8.07
CA LEU A 209 -19.17 -14.91 -9.03
C LEU A 209 -18.64 -15.03 -10.46
N LEU A 210 -17.65 -14.21 -10.84
CA LEU A 210 -17.04 -14.25 -12.18
C LEU A 210 -16.44 -15.61 -12.50
N ILE A 211 -15.69 -16.19 -11.56
CA ILE A 211 -15.11 -17.54 -11.73
C ILE A 211 -16.21 -18.60 -11.87
N THR A 212 -17.29 -18.46 -11.10
CA THR A 212 -18.45 -19.38 -11.16
C THR A 212 -19.16 -19.30 -12.51
N LEU A 213 -19.37 -18.10 -13.02
CA LEU A 213 -19.98 -17.85 -14.33
C LEU A 213 -19.12 -18.42 -15.45
N GLU A 214 -17.81 -18.18 -15.42
CA GLU A 214 -16.86 -18.73 -16.38
C GLU A 214 -16.85 -20.27 -16.37
N ARG A 215 -16.88 -20.88 -15.18
CA ARG A 215 -16.91 -22.34 -15.02
C ARG A 215 -18.30 -22.96 -15.26
N SER A 216 -19.35 -22.14 -15.38
CA SER A 216 -20.75 -22.57 -15.51
C SER A 216 -21.16 -23.68 -14.51
N SER A 217 -20.65 -23.61 -13.28
CA SER A 217 -20.84 -24.68 -12.30
C SER A 217 -20.81 -24.14 -10.86
N LEU A 218 -21.87 -24.45 -10.12
CA LEU A 218 -22.01 -24.17 -8.68
C LEU A 218 -21.68 -25.38 -7.80
N SER A 219 -21.43 -26.55 -8.39
CA SER A 219 -21.28 -27.82 -7.67
C SER A 219 -19.87 -28.10 -7.17
N LYS A 220 -18.88 -27.28 -7.56
CA LYS A 220 -17.49 -27.37 -7.06
C LYS A 220 -17.21 -26.26 -6.07
N LYS A 221 -16.73 -26.64 -4.87
CA LYS A 221 -16.29 -25.70 -3.85
C LYS A 221 -15.12 -24.87 -4.41
N LEU A 222 -15.26 -23.55 -4.43
CA LEU A 222 -14.17 -22.62 -4.74
C LEU A 222 -13.23 -22.56 -3.53
N ASN A 223 -12.13 -23.32 -3.60
CA ASN A 223 -11.07 -23.26 -2.60
C ASN A 223 -10.20 -22.01 -2.83
N ASP A 224 -9.62 -21.48 -1.75
CA ASP A 224 -8.82 -20.23 -1.72
C ASP A 224 -7.40 -20.37 -2.33
N SER A 225 -7.26 -21.20 -3.36
CA SER A 225 -6.02 -21.44 -4.11
C SER A 225 -5.91 -20.53 -5.32
#